data_AF-A0A510HKT4-F1
#
_entry.id   AF-A0A510HKT4-F1
#
_cell.length_a   1.000
_cell.length_b   1.000
_cell.length_c   1.000
_cell.angle_alpha   90.00
_cell.angle_beta   90.00
_cell.angle_gamma   90.00
#
_symmetry.space_group_name_H-M   'P 1'
#
loop_
_entity.id
_entity.type
_entity.pdbx_description
1 polymer ?
#
loop_
_entity_poly.entity_id
_entity_poly.type
_entity_poly.pdbx_seq_one_letter_code
_entity_poly.pdbx_strand_id
1 'polypeptide(L)'
;MIPEVIRLRDARGKRPEGAAGAGDFWYDPAIWRLPLSPAARVLYAGICAHAGHGEINRQDLRSLLKGQPDGAVAAALSELAEANLLVPAGGDERIADREIRPVSDFSRGSSAERGRAAR
;
A
#
# COMPACT_ATOMS: atom_id res chain seq x y z
N MET A 1 -7.23 10.54 -7.53
CA MET A 1 -6.47 11.71 -7.03
C MET A 1 -5.44 11.21 -6.04
N ILE A 2 -4.24 11.80 -5.97
CA ILE A 2 -3.23 11.45 -4.94
C ILE A 2 -3.35 12.48 -3.80
N PRO A 3 -3.50 12.05 -2.53
CA PRO A 3 -3.49 12.98 -1.40
C PRO A 3 -2.16 13.75 -1.33
N GLU A 4 -2.15 14.87 -0.62
CA GLU A 4 -0.93 15.65 -0.35
C GLU A 4 -0.03 14.92 0.63
N VAL A 5 -0.64 14.30 1.64
CA VAL A 5 0.03 13.52 2.67
C VAL A 5 -0.78 12.25 2.96
N ILE A 6 -0.08 11.14 3.14
CA ILE A 6 -0.63 9.92 3.72
C ILE A 6 -0.01 9.73 5.09
N ARG A 7 -0.83 9.75 6.14
CA ARG A 7 -0.41 9.35 7.49
C ARG A 7 -0.46 7.83 7.58
N LEU A 8 0.63 7.24 8.04
CA LEU A 8 0.88 5.81 8.04
C LEU A 8 0.83 5.27 9.47
N ARG A 9 -0.11 4.36 9.71
CA ARG A 9 -0.10 3.50 10.89
C ARG A 9 0.53 2.17 10.51
N ASP A 10 1.65 1.82 11.14
CA ASP A 10 2.28 0.52 10.91
C ASP A 10 1.57 -0.57 11.72
N ALA A 11 0.83 -1.44 11.03
CA ALA A 11 0.16 -2.60 11.62
C ALA A 11 0.78 -3.93 11.14
N ARG A 12 1.99 -3.90 10.58
CA ARG A 12 2.70 -5.10 10.07
C ARG A 12 3.19 -6.02 11.19
N GLY A 13 3.26 -5.50 12.42
CA GLY A 13 3.74 -6.25 13.58
C GLY A 13 5.26 -6.36 13.64
N LYS A 14 5.77 -7.44 14.24
CA LYS A 14 7.21 -7.65 14.39
C LYS A 14 7.86 -7.88 13.03
N ARG A 15 9.03 -7.27 12.82
CA ARG A 15 9.87 -7.51 11.65
C ARG A 15 10.19 -9.01 11.52
N PRO A 16 9.85 -9.68 10.40
CA PRO A 16 10.24 -11.06 10.16
C PRO A 16 11.73 -11.17 9.82
N GLU A 17 12.33 -12.33 10.08
CA GLU A 17 13.78 -12.58 9.89
C GLU A 17 14.24 -12.35 8.44
N GLY A 18 13.37 -12.62 7.45
CA GLY A 18 13.63 -12.41 6.04
C GLY A 18 13.31 -11.01 5.49
N ALA A 19 12.96 -10.04 6.34
CA ALA A 19 12.60 -8.70 5.89
C ALA A 19 13.79 -7.93 5.30
N ALA A 20 13.59 -7.31 4.14
CA ALA A 20 14.55 -6.40 3.54
C ALA A 20 14.48 -5.02 4.23
N GLY A 21 15.64 -4.43 4.54
CA GLY A 21 15.74 -3.14 5.23
C GLY A 21 16.33 -3.24 6.65
N ALA A 22 16.17 -2.19 7.46
CA ALA A 22 16.77 -2.09 8.79
C ALA A 22 15.89 -1.29 9.77
N GLY A 23 15.92 -1.66 11.05
CA GLY A 23 15.10 -1.02 12.09
C GLY A 23 13.61 -1.06 11.75
N ASP A 24 12.95 0.08 11.86
CA ASP A 24 11.53 0.28 11.51
C ASP A 24 11.28 0.45 10.00
N PHE A 25 12.36 0.60 9.22
CA PHE A 25 12.34 0.83 7.78
C PHE A 25 12.62 -0.47 7.03
N TRP A 26 11.62 -1.35 6.98
CA TRP A 26 11.71 -2.67 6.34
C TRP A 26 10.49 -2.96 5.47
N TYR A 27 10.55 -3.96 4.59
CA TYR A 27 9.39 -4.55 3.91
C TYR A 27 9.56 -6.07 3.77
N ASP A 28 8.45 -6.78 3.59
CA ASP A 28 8.47 -8.23 3.35
C ASP A 28 8.70 -8.54 1.86
N PRO A 29 9.81 -9.22 1.46
CA PRO A 29 10.08 -9.57 0.07
C PRO A 29 9.03 -10.47 -0.58
N ALA A 30 8.14 -11.11 0.20
CA ALA A 30 7.03 -11.87 -0.34
C ALA A 30 6.09 -11.04 -1.24
N ILE A 31 6.09 -9.70 -1.11
CA ILE A 31 5.36 -8.78 -1.99
C ILE A 31 5.66 -9.03 -3.47
N TRP A 32 6.88 -9.45 -3.82
CA TRP A 32 7.30 -9.69 -5.20
C TRP A 32 6.63 -10.90 -5.84
N ARG A 33 6.07 -11.80 -5.02
CA ARG A 33 5.34 -13.00 -5.48
C ARG A 33 3.83 -12.78 -5.58
N LEU A 34 3.32 -11.67 -5.05
CA LEU A 34 1.88 -11.39 -5.08
C LEU A 34 1.40 -11.03 -6.50
N PRO A 35 0.15 -11.34 -6.87
CA PRO A 35 -0.41 -11.04 -8.18
C PRO A 35 -0.85 -9.57 -8.30
N LEU A 36 0.05 -8.65 -7.95
CA LEU A 36 -0.13 -7.20 -8.02
C LEU A 36 0.59 -6.61 -9.24
N SER A 37 0.23 -5.41 -9.68
CA SER A 37 1.02 -4.68 -10.67
C SER A 37 2.44 -4.40 -10.16
N PRO A 38 3.44 -4.29 -11.06
CA PRO A 38 4.80 -3.90 -10.65
C PRO A 38 4.82 -2.59 -9.87
N ALA A 39 3.98 -1.62 -10.25
CA ALA A 39 3.85 -0.34 -9.57
C ALA A 39 3.36 -0.50 -8.13
N ALA A 40 2.31 -1.30 -7.90
CA ALA A 40 1.81 -1.56 -6.55
C ALA A 40 2.84 -2.25 -5.65
N ARG A 41 3.60 -3.22 -6.17
CA ARG A 41 4.66 -3.90 -5.39
C ARG A 41 5.78 -2.94 -4.97
N VAL A 42 6.26 -2.12 -5.91
CA VAL A 42 7.28 -1.09 -5.63
C VAL A 42 6.75 -0.07 -4.63
N LEU A 43 5.50 0.38 -4.82
CA LEU A 43 4.88 1.36 -3.96
C LEU A 43 4.70 0.83 -2.53
N TYR A 44 4.27 -0.42 -2.36
CA TYR A 44 4.17 -1.06 -1.04
C TYR A 44 5.52 -1.11 -0.34
N ALA A 45 6.57 -1.59 -1.03
CA ALA A 45 7.92 -1.67 -0.47
C ALA A 45 8.44 -0.27 -0.07
N GLY A 46 8.18 0.74 -0.89
CA GLY A 46 8.56 2.13 -0.62
C GLY A 46 7.81 2.74 0.58
N ILE A 47 6.49 2.55 0.67
CA ILE A 47 5.67 3.01 1.80
C ILE A 47 6.11 2.32 3.10
N CYS A 48 6.37 1.02 3.03
CA CYS A 48 6.92 0.24 4.14
C CYS A 48 8.26 0.79 4.64
N ALA A 49 9.12 1.27 3.74
CA ALA A 49 10.36 1.95 4.06
C ALA A 49 10.20 3.38 4.60
N HIS A 50 8.98 3.93 4.62
CA HIS A 50 8.63 5.20 5.27
C HIS A 50 7.78 5.01 6.53
N ALA A 51 7.41 3.77 6.88
CA ALA A 51 6.55 3.49 8.03
C ALA A 51 7.10 4.05 9.34
N GLY A 52 8.43 4.02 9.53
CA GLY A 52 9.10 4.58 10.70
C GLY A 52 8.98 6.12 10.82
N HIS A 53 8.65 6.83 9.74
CA HIS A 53 8.38 8.26 9.77
C HIS A 53 6.92 8.57 10.13
N GLY A 54 6.00 7.61 9.99
CA GLY A 54 4.57 7.78 10.29
C GLY A 54 3.80 8.57 9.23
N GLU A 55 4.45 9.07 8.17
CA GLU A 55 3.78 9.70 7.03
C GLU A 55 4.64 9.66 5.76
N ILE A 56 4.00 9.86 4.62
CA ILE A 56 4.63 10.04 3.32
C ILE A 56 3.88 11.10 2.51
N ASN A 57 4.59 12.07 1.95
CA ASN A 57 3.97 13.14 1.15
C ASN A 57 3.84 12.74 -0.33
N ARG A 58 3.07 13.52 -1.08
CA ARG A 58 2.82 13.31 -2.53
C ARG A 58 4.12 13.27 -3.35
N GLN A 59 5.10 14.09 -3.01
CA GLN A 59 6.35 14.17 -3.76
C GLN A 59 7.19 12.90 -3.57
N ASP A 60 7.21 12.36 -2.36
CA ASP A 60 7.88 11.10 -2.05
C ASP A 60 7.15 9.92 -2.71
N LEU A 61 5.81 9.89 -2.66
CA LEU A 61 4.99 8.91 -3.39
C LEU A 61 5.29 8.90 -4.89
N ARG A 62 5.40 10.08 -5.52
CA ARG A 62 5.80 10.21 -6.92
C ARG A 62 7.22 9.72 -7.17
N SER A 63 8.13 9.99 -6.22
CA SER A 63 9.53 9.59 -6.32
C SER A 63 9.70 8.07 -6.25
N LEU A 64 8.85 7.36 -5.51
CA LEU A 64 8.82 5.89 -5.47
C LEU A 64 8.51 5.26 -6.83
N LEU A 65 7.70 5.92 -7.66
CA LEU A 65 7.34 5.48 -9.01
C LEU A 65 7.86 6.47 -10.06
N LYS A 66 9.12 6.89 -9.93
CA LYS A 66 9.73 7.91 -10.80
C LYS A 66 9.48 7.63 -12.28
N GLY A 67 8.95 8.65 -12.98
CA GLY A 67 8.64 8.60 -14.41
C GLY A 67 7.24 8.07 -14.74
N GLN A 68 6.47 7.62 -13.74
CA GLN A 68 5.06 7.27 -13.92
C GLN A 68 4.15 8.50 -13.72
N PRO A 69 3.02 8.59 -14.44
CA PRO A 69 2.04 9.64 -14.23
C PRO A 69 1.31 9.47 -12.89
N ASP A 70 0.75 10.55 -12.36
CA ASP A 70 -0.03 10.52 -11.12
C ASP A 70 -1.17 9.48 -11.13
N GLY A 71 -1.77 9.24 -12.31
CA GLY A 71 -2.79 8.22 -12.47
C GLY A 71 -2.30 6.81 -12.14
N ALA A 72 -1.04 6.48 -12.43
CA ALA A 72 -0.44 5.19 -12.12
C ALA A 72 -0.15 5.05 -10.62
N VAL A 73 0.29 6.12 -9.96
CA VAL A 73 0.47 6.13 -8.49
C VAL A 73 -0.88 5.96 -7.81
N ALA A 74 -1.91 6.68 -8.25
CA ALA A 74 -3.26 6.55 -7.72
C ALA A 74 -3.84 5.14 -7.93
N ALA A 75 -3.64 4.55 -9.12
CA ALA A 75 -4.08 3.18 -9.41
C ALA A 75 -3.35 2.16 -8.52
N ALA A 76 -2.04 2.31 -8.32
CA ALA A 76 -1.27 1.45 -7.42
C ALA A 76 -1.73 1.58 -5.95
N LEU A 77 -2.04 2.79 -5.48
CA LEU A 77 -2.62 2.99 -4.14
C LEU A 77 -3.98 2.30 -3.99
N SER A 78 -4.84 2.42 -5.00
CA SER A 78 -6.15 1.74 -5.04
C SER A 78 -5.98 0.22 -5.02
N GLU A 79 -5.08 -0.32 -5.83
CA GLU A 79 -4.79 -1.75 -5.90
C GLU A 79 -4.30 -2.29 -4.54
N LEU A 80 -3.42 -1.56 -3.84
CA LEU A 80 -2.97 -1.94 -2.50
C LEU A 80 -4.10 -1.90 -1.46
N ALA A 81 -5.04 -0.97 -1.59
CA ALA A 81 -6.22 -0.91 -0.73
C ALA A 81 -7.16 -2.10 -0.99
N GLU A 82 -7.43 -2.42 -2.27
CA GLU A 82 -8.23 -3.58 -2.69
C GLU A 82 -7.59 -4.91 -2.28
N ALA A 83 -6.26 -4.97 -2.26
CA ALA A 83 -5.47 -6.12 -1.83
C ALA A 83 -5.37 -6.28 -0.31
N ASN A 84 -6.00 -5.38 0.47
CA ASN A 84 -5.93 -5.34 1.94
C ASN A 84 -4.50 -5.13 2.50
N LEU A 85 -3.62 -4.48 1.72
CA LEU A 85 -2.24 -4.17 2.13
C LEU A 85 -2.07 -2.72 2.61
N LEU A 86 -2.94 -1.81 2.16
CA LEU A 86 -2.96 -0.39 2.55
C LEU A 86 -4.39 0.07 2.84
N VAL A 87 -4.86 -0.21 4.05
CA VAL A 87 -6.27 -0.05 4.42
C VAL A 87 -6.59 1.43 4.72
N PRO A 88 -7.65 2.03 4.12
CA PRO A 88 -8.13 3.34 4.53
C PRO A 88 -8.56 3.34 6.01
N ALA A 89 -8.02 4.28 6.79
CA ALA A 89 -8.36 4.46 8.21
C ALA A 89 -9.14 5.77 8.47
N GLY A 90 -9.25 6.64 7.46
CA GLY A 90 -9.92 7.93 7.57
C GLY A 90 -9.25 9.00 6.70
N GLY A 91 -9.47 10.25 7.08
CA GLY A 91 -8.91 11.43 6.42
C GLY A 91 -9.86 12.12 5.44
N ASP A 92 -9.30 13.07 4.69
CA ASP A 92 -9.94 13.87 3.66
C ASP A 92 -9.19 13.77 2.32
N GLU A 93 -9.57 14.60 1.34
CA GLU A 93 -8.96 14.58 -0.01
C GLU A 93 -7.48 14.98 -0.03
N ARG A 94 -7.01 15.77 0.95
CA ARG A 94 -5.62 16.24 1.05
C ARG A 94 -4.79 15.38 1.98
N ILE A 95 -5.38 14.93 3.09
CA ILE A 95 -4.70 14.11 4.11
C ILE A 95 -5.43 12.79 4.24
N ALA A 96 -4.80 11.69 3.79
CA ALA A 96 -5.38 10.36 3.93
C ALA A 96 -4.73 9.60 5.07
N ASP A 97 -5.53 8.98 5.93
CA ASP A 97 -5.03 8.07 6.96
C ASP A 97 -5.05 6.64 6.40
N ARG A 98 -3.92 5.95 6.52
CA ARG A 98 -3.74 4.59 6.00
C ARG A 98 -3.05 3.69 7.01
N GLU A 99 -3.53 2.46 7.10
CA GLU A 99 -2.90 1.40 7.87
C GLU A 99 -2.15 0.45 6.95
N ILE A 100 -0.85 0.26 7.21
CA ILE A 100 -0.01 -0.68 6.47
C ILE A 100 -0.21 -2.06 7.08
N ARG A 101 -0.68 -3.00 6.27
CA ARG A 101 -0.90 -4.41 6.66
C ARG A 101 0.27 -5.29 6.20
N PRO A 102 0.56 -6.39 6.91
CA PRO A 102 1.61 -7.31 6.50
C PRO A 102 1.20 -8.04 5.21
N VAL A 103 2.18 -8.52 4.44
CA VAL A 103 1.94 -9.26 3.18
C VAL A 103 1.09 -10.53 3.40
N SER A 104 1.13 -11.11 4.60
CA SER A 104 0.27 -12.24 5.01
C SER A 104 -1.22 -11.93 4.96
N ASP A 105 -1.61 -10.66 5.07
CA ASP A 105 -3.02 -10.22 5.05
C ASP A 105 -3.53 -9.96 3.64
N PHE A 106 -2.68 -10.18 2.63
CA PHE A 106 -3.04 -10.06 1.22
C PHE A 106 -4.31 -10.86 0.95
N SER A 107 -5.34 -10.14 0.54
CA SER A 107 -6.60 -10.71 0.13
C SER A 107 -6.77 -10.44 -1.35
N ARG A 108 -7.00 -11.49 -2.15
CA ARG A 108 -7.44 -11.28 -3.53
C ARG A 108 -8.79 -10.59 -3.46
N GLY A 109 -8.87 -9.33 -3.90
CA GLY A 109 -10.13 -8.63 -4.07
C GLY A 109 -11.11 -9.52 -4.82
N SER A 110 -12.25 -9.84 -4.21
CA SER A 110 -13.28 -10.66 -4.82
C SER A 110 -13.93 -9.88 -5.97
N SER A 111 -13.45 -10.09 -7.19
CA SER A 111 -14.22 -9.86 -8.41
C SER A 111 -14.85 -11.17 -8.87
N ALA A 112 -15.64 -11.82 -7.99
CA ALA A 112 -16.51 -12.94 -8.35
C ALA A 112 -17.64 -13.13 -7.32
N GLU A 113 -18.65 -12.25 -7.32
CA GLU A 113 -20.06 -12.62 -7.12
C GLU A 113 -20.99 -11.42 -7.37
N ARG A 114 -21.20 -11.09 -8.65
CA ARG A 114 -22.49 -10.57 -9.11
C ARG A 114 -23.24 -11.74 -9.75
N GLY A 115 -23.89 -12.54 -8.92
CA GLY A 115 -24.66 -13.69 -9.38
C GLY A 115 -25.64 -14.19 -8.32
N ARG A 116 -26.93 -13.84 -8.52
CA ARG A 116 -28.13 -14.22 -7.73
C ARG A 116 -28.28 -13.44 -6.41
N ALA A 117 -29.46 -12.95 -6.03
CA ALA A 117 -30.79 -13.36 -6.40
C ALA A 117 -31.71 -12.14 -6.66
N ALA A 118 -32.22 -12.06 -7.88
CA ALA A 118 -33.57 -11.59 -8.09
C ALA A 118 -34.47 -12.83 -7.97
N ARG A 119 -35.23 -12.91 -6.88
CA ARG A 119 -36.52 -13.61 -6.80
C ARG A 119 -37.37 -12.91 -5.76
#